data_AF-A0A232FFH9-F1
#
_entry.id   AF-A0A232FFH9-F1
#
_cell.length_a   1.000
_cell.length_b   1.000
_cell.length_c   1.000
_cell.angle_alpha   90.00
_cell.angle_beta   90.00
_cell.angle_gamma   90.00
#
_symmetry.space_group_name_H-M   'P 1'
#
loop_
_entity.id
_entity.type
_entity.pdbx_description
1 polymer ?
#
loop_
_entity_poly.entity_id
_entity_poly.type
_entity_poly.pdbx_seq_one_letter_code
_entity_poly.pdbx_strand_id
1 'polypeptide(L)'
;MGSSQSSRKLTIVNEEDDVNVIRISDAVAKRLAQSAEAANEKPAAAAAVTREAVKAPAHEPTSAAVPARNAAAMQELSDAYYPNFTISALEMQQQKERELADQETYWQRRLQNLERTHEKINRAIDQEYKKALTIFDDCRVIKVQDAVKPCNVNRQKVLKCYQDNPKETLRCADLVEQFSNCVDQRRAQLMRCN
;
A
#
# COMPACT_ATOMS: atom_id res chain seq x y z
N MET A 1 -7.48 36.08 28.47
CA MET A 1 -8.13 36.37 27.17
C MET A 1 -7.65 35.32 26.17
N GLY A 2 -8.53 34.44 25.67
CA GLY A 2 -8.20 33.55 24.56
C GLY A 2 -8.68 32.10 24.71
N SER A 3 -9.89 31.81 24.21
CA SER A 3 -10.32 30.45 23.88
C SER A 3 -11.16 30.54 22.60
N SER A 4 -10.53 30.26 21.45
CA SER A 4 -11.19 30.13 20.16
C SER A 4 -11.08 28.67 19.73
N GLN A 5 -12.03 27.85 20.18
CA GLN A 5 -12.20 26.46 19.74
C GLN A 5 -12.82 26.47 18.33
N SER A 6 -12.00 26.24 17.30
CA SER A 6 -12.44 26.15 15.90
C SER A 6 -12.80 24.70 15.54
N SER A 7 -14.07 24.33 15.68
CA SER A 7 -14.64 23.08 15.15
C SER A 7 -14.84 23.17 13.63
N ARG A 8 -13.82 22.85 12.83
CA ARG A 8 -13.96 22.77 11.36
C ARG A 8 -14.36 21.36 10.94
N LYS A 9 -15.56 21.25 10.36
CA LYS A 9 -16.14 20.06 9.72
C LYS A 9 -15.27 19.66 8.51
N LEU A 10 -14.63 18.49 8.55
CA LEU A 10 -13.92 17.89 7.42
C LEU A 10 -14.94 17.21 6.50
N THR A 11 -15.22 17.78 5.34
CA THR A 11 -15.94 17.10 4.25
C THR A 11 -14.91 16.69 3.19
N ILE A 12 -14.61 15.40 3.12
CA ILE A 12 -13.80 14.82 2.04
C ILE A 12 -14.75 14.60 0.87
N VAL A 13 -14.70 15.47 -0.13
CA VAL A 13 -15.40 15.29 -1.40
C VAL A 13 -14.48 14.43 -2.28
N ASN A 14 -14.83 13.16 -2.46
CA ASN A 14 -14.10 12.25 -3.33
C ASN A 14 -14.95 12.06 -4.60
N GLU A 15 -14.73 12.90 -5.61
CA GLU A 15 -15.39 12.80 -6.91
C GLU A 15 -14.79 11.61 -7.71
N GLU A 16 -15.64 10.98 -8.52
CA GLU A 16 -15.49 9.58 -8.96
C GLU A 16 -14.32 9.29 -9.92
N ASP A 17 -13.60 10.32 -10.39
CA ASP A 17 -12.61 10.18 -11.47
C ASP A 17 -11.15 9.98 -11.02
N ASP A 18 -10.84 10.10 -9.72
CA ASP A 18 -9.46 9.96 -9.19
C ASP A 18 -9.33 8.73 -8.27
N VAL A 19 -9.56 7.55 -8.82
CA VAL A 19 -9.63 6.27 -8.09
C VAL A 19 -8.30 5.88 -7.39
N ASN A 20 -7.19 6.58 -7.63
CA ASN A 20 -5.88 6.24 -7.08
C ASN A 20 -5.08 7.43 -6.48
N VAL A 21 -5.68 8.61 -6.32
CA VAL A 21 -5.00 9.80 -5.77
C VAL A 21 -5.74 10.27 -4.52
N ILE A 22 -5.16 10.03 -3.34
CA ILE A 22 -5.65 10.61 -2.10
C ILE A 22 -5.27 12.09 -2.11
N ARG A 23 -6.23 12.99 -2.37
CA ARG A 23 -6.00 14.44 -2.32
C ARG A 23 -5.89 14.90 -0.87
N ILE A 24 -4.66 15.16 -0.43
CA ILE A 24 -4.34 15.69 0.89
C ILE A 24 -4.18 17.22 0.77
N SER A 25 -4.60 17.99 1.78
CA SER A 25 -4.38 19.44 1.81
C SER A 25 -2.90 19.80 2.06
N ASP A 26 -2.41 20.89 1.47
CA ASP A 26 -1.00 21.32 1.57
C ASP A 26 -0.49 21.45 3.02
N ALA A 27 -1.37 21.83 3.95
CA ALA A 27 -1.04 21.91 5.37
C ALA A 27 -0.71 20.54 5.99
N VAL A 28 -1.39 19.48 5.55
CA VAL A 28 -1.16 18.10 6.02
C VAL A 28 0.08 17.51 5.35
N ALA A 29 0.29 17.80 4.05
CA ALA A 29 1.51 17.41 3.35
C ALA A 29 2.77 17.98 4.04
N LYS A 30 2.75 19.27 4.42
CA LYS A 30 3.85 19.90 5.17
C LYS A 30 4.11 19.26 6.52
N ARG A 31 3.07 18.88 7.27
CA ARG A 31 3.23 18.22 8.58
C ARG A 31 3.85 16.83 8.45
N LEU A 32 3.42 16.05 7.45
CA LEU A 32 3.96 14.71 7.20
C LEU A 32 5.44 14.78 6.81
N ALA A 33 5.81 15.73 5.94
CA ALA A 33 7.20 15.96 5.56
C ALA A 33 8.07 16.32 6.78
N GLN A 34 7.62 17.26 7.62
CA GLN A 34 8.33 17.65 8.85
C GLN A 34 8.47 16.50 9.86
N SER A 35 7.46 15.63 9.95
CA SER A 35 7.54 14.43 10.81
C SER A 35 8.51 13.37 10.29
N ALA A 36 8.71 13.30 8.97
CA ALA A 36 9.66 12.39 8.35
C ALA A 36 11.12 12.90 8.46
N GLU A 37 11.32 14.21 8.41
CA GLU A 37 12.64 14.84 8.58
C GLU A 37 13.14 14.72 10.04
N ALA A 38 12.26 14.85 11.03
CA ALA A 38 12.61 14.68 12.45
C ALA A 38 13.02 13.23 12.82
N ALA A 39 12.76 12.24 11.96
CA ALA A 39 13.06 10.84 12.21
C ALA A 39 14.42 10.37 11.66
N ASN A 40 15.19 11.23 10.96
CA ASN A 40 16.36 10.83 10.17
C ASN A 40 17.74 11.30 10.68
N GLU A 41 17.85 11.82 11.91
CA GLU A 41 19.15 11.95 12.62
C GLU A 41 19.27 10.85 13.71
N LYS A 42 20.15 9.85 13.46
CA LYS A 42 20.46 8.66 14.31
C LYS A 42 21.83 8.86 15.03
N PRO A 43 22.29 8.08 16.05
CA PRO A 43 22.13 6.60 16.16
C PRO A 43 22.05 5.91 17.56
N ALA A 44 21.49 4.69 17.53
CA ALA A 44 21.86 3.45 18.25
C ALA A 44 22.22 3.43 19.76
N ALA A 45 21.32 2.85 20.58
CA ALA A 45 21.67 1.93 21.67
C ALA A 45 20.48 0.98 21.95
N ALA A 46 20.78 -0.31 22.07
CA ALA A 46 19.82 -1.37 22.36
C ALA A 46 19.38 -1.34 23.82
N ALA A 47 18.08 -1.51 24.11
CA ALA A 47 17.58 -2.18 25.31
C ALA A 47 16.06 -2.40 25.22
N ALA A 48 15.67 -3.67 25.37
CA ALA A 48 14.42 -4.20 25.92
C ALA A 48 13.19 -3.26 26.00
N VAL A 49 12.18 -3.53 25.17
CA VAL A 49 10.81 -3.07 25.46
C VAL A 49 10.14 -4.11 26.34
N THR A 50 10.32 -3.96 27.65
CA THR A 50 9.37 -4.46 28.66
C THR A 50 8.01 -3.81 28.39
N ARG A 51 6.97 -4.63 28.22
CA ARG A 51 5.58 -4.19 28.23
C ARG A 51 5.20 -3.86 29.67
N GLU A 52 5.43 -2.62 30.10
CA GLU A 52 4.83 -2.08 31.32
C GLU A 52 3.41 -1.60 31.03
N ALA A 53 2.47 -2.15 31.78
CA ALA A 53 1.06 -1.78 31.76
C ALA A 53 0.89 -0.32 32.19
N VAL A 54 0.29 0.49 31.32
CA VAL A 54 -0.10 1.86 31.66
C VAL A 54 -1.24 1.80 32.68
N LYS A 55 -0.88 2.15 33.92
CA LYS A 55 -1.79 2.41 35.03
C LYS A 55 -2.62 3.65 34.69
N ALA A 56 -3.94 3.50 34.66
CA ALA A 56 -4.88 4.61 34.50
C ALA A 56 -4.67 5.64 35.64
N PRO A 57 -4.61 6.96 35.35
CA PRO A 57 -4.73 7.96 36.41
C PRO A 57 -6.16 7.96 36.93
N ALA A 58 -6.32 7.52 38.19
CA ALA A 58 -7.51 7.78 38.97
C ALA A 58 -7.57 9.29 39.24
N HIS A 59 -8.52 9.99 38.62
CA HIS A 59 -8.92 11.32 39.07
C HIS A 59 -9.99 11.17 40.15
N GLU A 60 -9.61 11.50 41.38
CA GLU A 60 -10.51 11.68 42.52
C GLU A 60 -11.49 12.84 42.23
N PRO A 61 -12.78 12.71 42.58
CA PRO A 61 -13.70 13.84 42.52
C PRO A 61 -13.39 14.78 43.70
N THR A 62 -12.67 15.86 43.42
CA THR A 62 -12.53 16.97 44.36
C THR A 62 -13.88 17.67 44.46
N SER A 63 -14.58 17.46 45.57
CA SER A 63 -15.80 18.18 45.93
C SER A 63 -15.47 19.64 46.19
N ALA A 64 -15.59 20.48 45.16
CA ALA A 64 -15.66 21.92 45.32
C ALA A 64 -17.10 22.27 45.69
N ALA A 65 -17.34 22.62 46.94
CA ALA A 65 -18.60 23.14 47.41
C ALA A 65 -18.97 24.40 46.61
N VAL A 66 -20.06 24.32 45.85
CA VAL A 66 -20.68 25.47 45.18
C VAL A 66 -21.34 26.32 46.27
N PRO A 67 -21.03 27.61 46.44
CA PRO A 67 -21.82 28.46 47.33
C PRO A 67 -23.21 28.59 46.71
N ALA A 68 -24.24 28.24 47.48
CA ALA A 68 -25.63 28.42 47.11
C ALA A 68 -25.89 29.89 46.76
N ARG A 69 -25.88 30.21 45.46
CA ARG A 69 -26.38 31.50 44.98
C ARG A 69 -27.90 31.39 44.99
N ASN A 70 -28.50 32.27 45.79
CA ASN A 70 -29.93 32.40 46.04
C ASN A 70 -30.78 32.10 44.78
N ALA A 71 -31.66 31.10 44.89
CA ALA A 71 -32.59 30.66 43.84
C ALA A 71 -33.66 31.70 43.47
N ALA A 72 -33.66 32.88 44.10
CA ALA A 72 -34.69 33.91 43.94
C ALA A 72 -34.46 34.88 42.76
N ALA A 73 -33.31 34.81 42.06
CA ALA A 73 -33.00 35.73 40.97
C ALA A 73 -33.16 35.15 39.55
N MET A 74 -33.64 33.91 39.41
CA MET A 74 -33.87 33.26 38.10
C MET A 74 -35.35 33.15 37.71
N GLN A 75 -36.27 33.69 38.53
CA GLN A 75 -37.71 33.55 38.31
C GLN A 75 -38.35 34.68 37.48
N GLU A 76 -37.56 35.64 36.98
CA GLU A 76 -38.09 36.75 36.16
C GLU A 76 -37.49 36.80 34.75
N LEU A 77 -37.29 35.62 34.12
CA LEU A 77 -37.06 35.57 32.68
C LEU A 77 -37.62 34.28 32.04
N SER A 78 -38.76 33.80 32.51
CA SER A 78 -39.38 32.56 31.99
C SER A 78 -40.47 32.76 30.93
N ASP A 79 -40.74 33.99 30.47
CA ASP A 79 -41.77 34.27 29.45
C ASP A 79 -41.22 34.74 28.09
N ALA A 80 -39.95 34.48 27.80
CA ALA A 80 -39.45 34.60 26.43
C ALA A 80 -39.57 33.23 25.72
N TYR A 81 -40.69 33.01 25.03
CA TYR A 81 -40.83 31.94 24.04
C TYR A 81 -39.79 32.13 22.93
N TYR A 82 -38.61 31.56 23.11
CA TYR A 82 -37.66 31.39 22.02
C TYR A 82 -38.08 30.14 21.23
N PRO A 83 -38.39 30.26 19.93
CA PRO A 83 -38.52 29.08 19.08
C PRO A 83 -37.19 28.33 19.13
N ASN A 84 -37.23 27.01 19.33
CA ASN A 84 -36.04 26.17 19.33
C ASN A 84 -35.39 26.18 17.93
N PHE A 85 -34.50 27.13 17.68
CA PHE A 85 -33.71 27.21 16.44
C PHE A 85 -32.52 26.23 16.42
N THR A 86 -32.42 25.36 17.43
CA THR A 86 -31.33 24.39 17.59
C THR A 86 -31.86 22.97 17.41
N ILE A 87 -31.22 22.20 16.51
CA ILE A 87 -31.49 20.77 16.31
C ILE A 87 -31.36 20.03 17.64
N SER A 88 -32.31 19.15 17.94
CA SER A 88 -32.26 18.33 19.16
C SER A 88 -31.07 17.36 19.11
N ALA A 89 -30.45 17.09 20.26
CA ALA A 89 -29.34 16.14 20.35
C ALA A 89 -29.69 14.76 19.75
N LEU A 90 -30.95 14.33 19.90
CA LEU A 90 -31.45 13.08 19.32
C LEU A 90 -31.50 13.13 17.78
N GLU A 91 -31.94 14.24 17.21
CA GLU A 91 -32.01 14.42 15.75
C GLU A 91 -30.61 14.46 15.15
N MET A 92 -29.65 15.10 15.83
CA MET A 92 -28.25 15.10 15.43
C MET A 92 -27.67 13.67 15.43
N GLN A 93 -27.97 12.86 16.44
CA GLN A 93 -27.52 11.47 16.50
C GLN A 93 -28.09 10.65 15.33
N GLN A 94 -29.39 10.78 15.06
CA GLN A 94 -30.01 10.06 13.94
C GLN A 94 -29.43 10.47 12.58
N GLN A 95 -29.14 11.75 12.38
CA GLN A 95 -28.47 12.21 11.17
C GLN A 95 -27.07 11.59 11.03
N LYS A 96 -26.32 11.51 12.13
CA LYS A 96 -24.99 10.90 12.16
C LYS A 96 -25.03 9.40 11.88
N GLU A 97 -25.97 8.68 12.46
CA GLU A 97 -26.16 7.25 12.21
C GLU A 97 -26.49 6.97 10.74
N ARG A 98 -27.33 7.81 10.10
CA ARG A 98 -27.61 7.73 8.67
C ARG A 98 -26.37 7.99 7.82
N GLU A 99 -25.63 9.07 8.12
CA GLU A 99 -24.37 9.38 7.43
C GLU A 99 -23.36 8.22 7.52
N LEU A 100 -23.26 7.57 8.69
CA LEU A 100 -22.39 6.42 8.89
C LEU A 100 -22.87 5.20 8.10
N ALA A 101 -24.17 4.91 8.10
CA ALA A 101 -24.73 3.80 7.32
C ALA A 101 -24.52 3.99 5.81
N ASP A 102 -24.69 5.21 5.31
CA ASP A 102 -24.43 5.55 3.91
C ASP A 102 -22.94 5.35 3.55
N GLN A 103 -22.03 5.77 4.43
CA GLN A 103 -20.59 5.53 4.25
C GLN A 103 -20.26 4.03 4.28
N GLU A 104 -20.83 3.28 5.22
CA GLU A 104 -20.58 1.85 5.32
C GLU A 104 -21.02 1.12 4.05
N THR A 105 -22.23 1.41 3.55
CA THR A 105 -22.71 0.81 2.30
C THR A 105 -21.87 1.21 1.09
N TYR A 106 -21.41 2.46 1.02
CA TYR A 106 -20.50 2.93 -0.02
C TYR A 106 -19.19 2.14 -0.03
N TRP A 107 -18.53 2.03 1.13
CA TRP A 107 -17.26 1.32 1.25
C TRP A 107 -17.40 -0.18 1.00
N GLN A 108 -18.48 -0.81 1.48
CA GLN A 108 -18.79 -2.20 1.18
C GLN A 108 -18.93 -2.43 -0.33
N ARG A 109 -19.71 -1.59 -1.03
CA ARG A 109 -19.87 -1.68 -2.49
C ARG A 109 -18.54 -1.49 -3.22
N ARG A 110 -17.73 -0.53 -2.77
CA ARG A 110 -16.40 -0.28 -3.35
C ARG A 110 -15.47 -1.47 -3.18
N LEU A 111 -15.42 -2.05 -1.98
CA LEU A 111 -14.58 -3.21 -1.71
C LEU A 111 -15.00 -4.42 -2.53
N GLN A 112 -16.31 -4.68 -2.64
CA GLN A 112 -16.84 -5.75 -3.50
C GLN A 112 -16.51 -5.51 -4.97
N ASN A 113 -16.57 -4.26 -5.46
CA ASN A 113 -16.22 -3.97 -6.85
C ASN A 113 -14.73 -4.21 -7.11
N LEU A 114 -13.88 -3.82 -6.15
CA LEU A 114 -12.44 -4.08 -6.22
C LEU A 114 -12.15 -5.58 -6.23
N GLU A 115 -12.75 -6.34 -5.31
CA GLU A 115 -12.63 -7.80 -5.25
C GLU A 115 -13.06 -8.46 -6.57
N ARG A 116 -14.23 -8.11 -7.10
CA ARG A 116 -14.70 -8.63 -8.41
C ARG A 116 -13.75 -8.28 -9.55
N THR A 117 -13.12 -7.11 -9.51
CA THR A 117 -12.15 -6.68 -10.54
C THR A 117 -10.87 -7.50 -10.45
N HIS A 118 -10.33 -7.68 -9.24
CA HIS A 118 -9.15 -8.53 -9.02
C HIS A 118 -9.44 -9.99 -9.38
N GLU A 119 -10.63 -10.49 -9.05
CA GLU A 119 -11.02 -11.84 -9.41
C GLU A 119 -11.05 -12.04 -10.93
N LYS A 120 -11.58 -11.08 -11.70
CA LYS A 120 -11.55 -11.13 -13.16
C LYS A 120 -10.13 -11.16 -13.72
N ILE A 121 -9.23 -10.32 -13.18
CA ILE A 121 -7.83 -10.26 -13.61
C ILE A 121 -7.12 -11.58 -13.30
N ASN A 122 -7.26 -12.09 -12.07
CA ASN A 122 -6.65 -13.35 -11.66
C ASN A 122 -7.16 -14.52 -12.52
N ARG A 123 -8.48 -14.58 -12.80
CA ARG A 123 -9.05 -15.59 -13.68
C ARG A 123 -8.45 -15.53 -15.09
N ALA A 124 -8.24 -14.32 -15.65
CA ALA A 124 -7.62 -14.16 -16.96
C ALA A 124 -6.15 -14.63 -16.94
N ILE A 125 -5.38 -14.24 -15.92
CA ILE A 125 -3.99 -14.67 -15.74
C ILE A 125 -3.90 -16.20 -15.60
N ASP A 126 -4.75 -16.81 -14.79
CA ASP A 126 -4.79 -18.26 -14.59
C ASP A 126 -5.12 -19.01 -15.90
N GLN A 127 -6.01 -18.46 -16.72
CA GLN A 127 -6.34 -19.04 -18.02
C GLN A 127 -5.16 -18.98 -18.98
N GLU A 128 -4.49 -17.84 -19.09
CA GLU A 128 -3.30 -17.70 -19.95
C GLU A 128 -2.13 -18.55 -19.44
N TYR A 129 -1.94 -18.64 -18.13
CA TYR A 129 -0.94 -19.51 -17.52
C TYR A 129 -1.20 -20.98 -17.84
N LYS A 130 -2.45 -21.46 -17.70
CA LYS A 130 -2.83 -22.83 -18.06
C LYS A 130 -2.62 -23.12 -19.55
N LYS A 131 -2.96 -22.18 -20.44
CA LYS A 131 -2.67 -22.30 -21.88
C LYS A 131 -1.17 -22.40 -22.13
N ALA A 132 -0.36 -21.58 -21.46
CA ALA A 132 1.09 -21.65 -21.57
C ALA A 132 1.62 -23.02 -21.13
N LEU A 133 1.13 -23.56 -20.01
CA LEU A 133 1.51 -24.90 -19.54
C LEU A 133 1.19 -25.99 -20.58
N THR A 134 0.02 -25.95 -21.22
CA THR A 134 -0.32 -26.93 -22.26
C THR A 134 0.64 -26.87 -23.45
N ILE A 135 1.07 -25.68 -23.85
CA ILE A 135 2.08 -25.52 -24.91
C ILE A 135 3.40 -26.18 -24.49
N PHE A 136 3.80 -26.06 -23.22
CA PHE A 136 5.06 -26.66 -22.75
C PHE A 136 4.99 -28.18 -22.53
N ASP A 137 3.86 -28.71 -22.06
CA ASP A 137 3.69 -30.14 -21.83
C ASP A 137 3.74 -30.95 -23.13
N ASP A 138 3.18 -30.42 -24.22
CA ASP A 138 3.29 -31.02 -25.57
C ASP A 138 4.74 -31.11 -26.08
N CYS A 139 5.66 -30.36 -25.47
CA CYS A 139 7.06 -30.21 -25.90
C CYS A 139 8.06 -30.87 -24.98
N ARG A 140 7.58 -31.53 -23.93
CA ARG A 140 8.41 -32.09 -22.86
C ARG A 140 9.20 -33.35 -23.26
N VAL A 141 9.17 -33.73 -24.54
CA VAL A 141 9.97 -34.84 -25.08
C VAL A 141 11.37 -34.33 -25.44
N ILE A 142 12.16 -33.96 -24.43
CA ILE A 142 13.61 -33.75 -24.62
C ILE A 142 14.21 -35.15 -24.87
N LYS A 143 14.50 -35.45 -26.14
CA LYS A 143 15.08 -36.74 -26.51
C LYS A 143 16.51 -36.77 -25.96
N VAL A 144 16.93 -37.90 -25.39
CA VAL A 144 18.29 -38.11 -24.84
C VAL A 144 19.40 -37.78 -25.88
N GLN A 145 19.09 -37.87 -27.16
CA GLN A 145 19.97 -37.48 -28.28
C GLN A 145 20.33 -35.98 -28.28
N ASP A 146 19.54 -35.12 -27.64
CA ASP A 146 19.82 -33.70 -27.49
C ASP A 146 20.82 -33.39 -26.36
N ALA A 147 21.25 -34.40 -25.58
CA ALA A 147 22.26 -34.27 -24.53
C ALA A 147 23.71 -34.11 -25.05
N VAL A 148 23.91 -34.14 -26.37
CA VAL A 148 25.22 -33.85 -26.98
C VAL A 148 25.59 -32.40 -26.67
N LYS A 149 26.79 -32.18 -26.11
CA LYS A 149 27.31 -30.84 -25.81
C LYS A 149 27.27 -29.96 -27.07
N PRO A 150 26.40 -28.96 -27.15
CA PRO A 150 26.31 -28.12 -28.33
C PRO A 150 27.52 -27.17 -28.40
N CYS A 151 27.77 -26.62 -29.59
CA CYS A 151 28.73 -25.52 -29.78
C CYS A 151 30.22 -25.88 -29.57
N ASN A 152 30.62 -27.15 -29.81
CA ASN A 152 32.02 -27.59 -29.68
C ASN A 152 33.01 -26.79 -30.54
N VAL A 153 32.61 -26.37 -31.75
CA VAL A 153 33.45 -25.59 -32.67
C VAL A 153 33.80 -24.23 -32.06
N ASN A 154 32.81 -23.49 -31.56
CA ASN A 154 33.04 -22.17 -30.96
C ASN A 154 33.78 -22.30 -29.62
N ARG A 155 33.49 -23.35 -28.84
CA ARG A 155 34.24 -23.69 -27.62
C ARG A 155 35.74 -23.83 -27.90
N GLN A 156 36.12 -24.57 -28.94
CA GLN A 156 37.53 -24.77 -29.29
C GLN A 156 38.20 -23.46 -29.73
N LYS A 157 37.50 -22.61 -30.50
CA LYS A 157 38.01 -21.30 -30.92
C LYS A 157 38.26 -20.36 -29.73
N VAL A 158 37.33 -20.31 -28.77
CA VAL A 158 37.49 -19.50 -27.55
C VAL A 158 38.67 -20.00 -26.71
N LEU A 159 38.78 -21.32 -26.51
CA LEU A 159 39.90 -21.92 -25.77
C LEU A 159 41.24 -21.60 -26.42
N LYS A 160 41.33 -21.72 -27.75
CA LYS A 160 42.54 -21.38 -28.50
C LYS A 160 42.90 -19.90 -28.36
N CYS A 161 41.92 -18.99 -28.48
CA CYS A 161 42.18 -17.56 -28.36
C CYS A 161 42.74 -17.17 -26.98
N TYR A 162 42.23 -17.78 -25.90
CA TYR A 162 42.77 -17.54 -24.56
C TYR A 162 44.16 -18.14 -24.34
N GLN A 163 44.47 -19.27 -24.99
CA GLN A 163 45.82 -19.85 -24.97
C GLN A 163 46.81 -18.94 -25.69
N ASP A 164 46.41 -18.37 -26.83
CA ASP A 164 47.24 -17.49 -27.64
C ASP A 164 47.38 -16.07 -27.01
N ASN A 165 46.40 -15.63 -26.22
CA ASN A 165 46.34 -14.27 -25.65
C ASN A 165 46.09 -14.26 -24.11
N PRO A 166 47.01 -14.81 -23.29
CA PRO A 166 46.79 -14.96 -21.85
C PRO A 166 46.71 -13.63 -21.08
N LYS A 167 47.29 -12.55 -21.60
CA LYS A 167 47.29 -11.20 -20.98
C LYS A 167 46.33 -10.22 -21.65
N GLU A 168 45.74 -10.59 -22.79
CA GLU A 168 44.87 -9.74 -23.61
C GLU A 168 43.54 -10.45 -23.91
N THR A 169 42.85 -10.92 -22.88
CA THR A 169 41.61 -11.72 -23.01
C THR A 169 40.47 -10.98 -23.72
N LEU A 170 40.49 -9.64 -23.71
CA LEU A 170 39.52 -8.80 -24.43
C LEU A 170 39.57 -8.98 -25.96
N ARG A 171 40.70 -9.43 -26.52
CA ARG A 171 40.80 -9.78 -27.96
C ARG A 171 39.90 -10.95 -28.35
N CYS A 172 39.48 -11.76 -27.38
CA CYS A 172 38.64 -12.93 -27.59
C CYS A 172 37.14 -12.65 -27.41
N ALA A 173 36.73 -11.41 -27.16
CA ALA A 173 35.35 -11.04 -26.88
C ALA A 173 34.37 -11.51 -27.97
N ASP A 174 34.69 -11.25 -29.24
CA ASP A 174 33.84 -11.65 -30.38
C ASP A 174 33.65 -13.17 -30.47
N LEU A 175 34.68 -13.96 -30.14
CA LEU A 175 34.60 -15.42 -30.13
C LEU A 175 33.75 -15.93 -28.97
N VAL A 176 33.81 -15.27 -27.81
CA VAL A 176 32.98 -15.59 -26.65
C VAL A 176 31.52 -15.29 -26.94
N GLU A 177 31.23 -14.17 -27.60
CA GLU A 177 29.87 -13.81 -28.03
C GLU A 177 29.30 -14.83 -29.02
N GLN A 178 30.09 -15.27 -30.00
CA GLN A 178 29.68 -16.35 -30.91
C GLN A 178 29.42 -17.68 -30.20
N PHE A 179 30.17 -17.97 -29.13
CA PHE A 179 29.94 -19.14 -28.31
C PHE A 179 28.64 -19.00 -27.50
N SER A 180 28.41 -17.88 -26.82
CA SER A 180 27.18 -17.63 -26.05
C SER A 180 25.95 -17.67 -26.94
N ASN A 181 25.98 -17.00 -28.10
CA ASN A 181 24.89 -16.99 -29.06
C ASN A 181 24.53 -18.40 -29.53
N CYS A 182 25.53 -19.26 -29.77
CA CYS A 182 25.27 -20.66 -30.13
C CYS A 182 24.57 -21.43 -28.99
N VAL A 183 24.99 -21.22 -27.74
CA VAL A 183 24.38 -21.87 -26.56
C VAL A 183 22.94 -21.40 -26.38
N ASP A 184 22.70 -20.09 -26.49
CA ASP A 184 21.38 -19.49 -26.32
C ASP A 184 20.43 -19.91 -27.44
N GLN A 185 20.91 -19.96 -28.70
CA GLN A 185 20.13 -20.48 -29.82
C GLN A 185 19.77 -21.94 -29.60
N ARG A 186 20.70 -22.78 -29.14
CA ARG A 186 20.41 -24.19 -28.87
C ARG A 186 19.42 -24.35 -27.72
N ARG A 187 19.58 -23.59 -26.63
CA ARG A 187 18.63 -23.57 -25.51
C ARG A 187 17.24 -23.13 -25.99
N ALA A 188 17.16 -22.09 -26.82
CA ALA A 188 15.91 -21.63 -27.41
C ALA A 188 15.27 -22.69 -28.33
N GLN A 189 16.07 -23.41 -29.12
CA GLN A 189 15.56 -24.52 -29.95
C GLN A 189 14.96 -25.65 -29.12
N LEU A 190 15.57 -26.01 -27.98
CA LEU A 190 15.03 -27.03 -27.08
C LEU A 190 13.71 -26.61 -26.42
N MET A 191 13.47 -25.30 -26.32
CA MET A 191 12.22 -24.74 -25.79
C MET A 191 11.19 -24.47 -26.89
N ARG A 192 11.54 -24.62 -28.17
CA ARG A 192 10.62 -24.42 -29.29
C ARG A 192 9.87 -25.72 -29.60
N CYS A 193 8.59 -25.67 -29.34
CA CYS A 193 7.58 -26.58 -29.85
C CYS A 193 7.41 -26.39 -31.36
N ASN A 194 7.53 -27.46 -32.16
CA ASN A 194 7.09 -27.47 -33.57
C ASN A 194 5.71 -28.08 -33.67
#